data_AF-A0A6P0F1Y4-F1
#
_entry.id   AF-A0A6P0F1Y4-F1
#
_cell.length_a   1.000
_cell.length_b   1.000
_cell.length_c   1.000
_cell.angle_alpha   90.00
_cell.angle_beta   90.00
_cell.angle_gamma   90.00
#
_symmetry.space_group_name_H-M   'P 1'
#
loop_
_entity.id
_entity.type
_entity.pdbx_description
1 polymer ?
#
loop_
_entity_poly.entity_id
_entity_poly.type
_entity_poly.pdbx_seq_one_letter_code
_entity_poly.pdbx_strand_id
1 'polypeptide(L)' 'MRENLCPELHWVAVVDGAGRRRLEMRWEQPVGAVVPMRSTARVAASRAA' A
#
# COMPACT_ATOMS: atom_id res chain seq x y z
N MET A 1 6.86 22.42 14.33
CA MET A 1 5.67 21.57 14.36
C MET A 1 5.86 20.50 13.28
N ARG A 2 6.33 19.30 13.63
CA ARG A 2 6.27 18.14 12.71
C ARG A 2 4.89 17.56 12.92
N GLU A 3 3.93 18.04 12.16
CA GLU A 3 2.62 17.42 12.15
C GLU A 3 2.81 16.00 11.59
N ASN A 4 2.40 14.97 12.35
CA ASN A 4 2.44 13.55 11.96
C ASN A 4 1.42 13.25 10.86
N LEU A 5 1.31 14.14 9.87
CA LEU A 5 0.36 14.09 8.77
C LEU A 5 1.06 13.87 7.43
N CYS A 6 2.38 14.05 7.37
CA CYS A 6 3.15 13.80 6.16
C CYS A 6 3.33 12.29 5.97
N PRO A 7 2.87 11.71 4.84
CA PRO A 7 3.19 10.34 4.49
C PRO A 7 4.69 10.21 4.24
N GLU A 8 5.27 9.10 4.68
CA GLU A 8 6.69 8.82 4.52
C GLU A 8 6.91 7.77 3.43
N LEU A 9 8.00 7.91 2.69
CA LEU A 9 8.35 6.98 1.62
C LEU A 9 9.39 5.98 2.12
N HIS A 10 9.04 4.69 2.09
CA HIS A 10 9.89 3.62 2.62
C HIS A 10 10.08 2.50 1.60
N TRP A 11 11.21 1.81 1.67
CA TRP A 11 11.44 0.59 0.92
C TRP A 11 10.92 -0.61 1.71
N VAL A 12 9.98 -1.33 1.12
CA VAL A 12 9.34 -2.50 1.74
C VAL A 12 9.75 -3.75 0.98
N ALA A 13 10.18 -4.79 1.71
CA ALA A 13 10.43 -6.10 1.14
C ALA A 13 9.11 -6.82 0.85
N VAL A 14 8.91 -7.23 -0.40
CA VAL A 14 7.72 -7.94 -0.86
C VAL A 14 8.12 -9.26 -1.48
N VAL A 15 7.33 -10.29 -1.21
CA VAL A 15 7.44 -11.59 -1.87
C VAL A 15 6.39 -11.65 -2.96
N ASP A 16 6.81 -11.88 -4.20
CA ASP A 16 5.88 -12.02 -5.33
C ASP A 16 5.17 -13.39 -5.30
N GLY A 17 4.16 -13.57 -6.17
CA GLY A 17 3.43 -14.85 -6.27
C GLY A 17 4.30 -16.04 -6.70
N ALA A 18 5.52 -15.80 -7.16
CA ALA A 18 6.51 -16.82 -7.51
C ALA A 18 7.55 -17.05 -6.39
N GLY A 19 7.38 -16.42 -5.21
CA GLY A 19 8.28 -16.58 -4.07
C GLY A 19 9.56 -15.74 -4.11
N ARG A 20 9.71 -14.83 -5.09
CA ARG A 20 10.90 -13.99 -5.22
C ARG A 20 10.77 -12.74 -4.36
N ARG A 21 11.88 -12.35 -3.73
CA ARG A 21 11.97 -11.13 -2.92
C ARG A 21 12.35 -9.94 -3.78
N ARG A 22 11.62 -8.84 -3.62
CA ARG A 22 11.97 -7.54 -4.21
C ARG A 22 11.70 -6.41 -3.23
N LEU A 23 12.29 -5.26 -3.47
CA LEU A 23 12.00 -4.03 -2.75
C LEU A 23 11.00 -3.20 -3.55
N GLU A 24 9.96 -2.71 -2.89
CA GLU A 24 8.99 -1.77 -3.46
C GLU A 24 9.02 -0.47 -2.65
N MET A 25 9.02 0.68 -3.32
CA MET A 25 8.80 1.96 -2.65
C MET A 25 7.32 2.09 -2.33
N ARG A 26 6.99 2.27 -1.05
CA ARG A 26 5.62 2.42 -0.58
C ARG A 26 5.51 3.67 0.29
N TRP A 27 4.43 4.41 0.06
CA TRP A 27 4.02 5.48 0.95
C TRP A 27 3.37 4.86 2.18
N GLU A 28 3.98 5.05 3.34
CA GLU A 28 3.38 4.69 4.62
C GLU A 28 2.73 5.92 5.25
N GLN A 29 1.51 5.70 5.71
CA GLN A 29 0.76 6.71 6.42
C GLN A 29 1.09 6.64 7.91
N PRO A 30 1.37 7.78 8.56
CA PRO A 30 1.64 7.80 10.00
C PRO A 30 0.51 7.15 10.81
N VAL A 31 0.90 6.30 11.76
CA VAL A 31 -0.03 5.57 12.64
C VAL A 31 -0.84 6.59 13.45
N GLY A 32 -2.16 6.62 13.23
CA GLY A 32 -3.09 7.57 13.85
C GLY A 32 -3.75 8.55 12.88
N ALA A 33 -3.26 8.65 11.64
CA ALA A 33 -3.98 9.35 10.58
C ALA A 33 -5.14 8.47 10.08
N VAL A 34 -6.34 8.72 10.59
CA VAL A 34 -7.58 8.19 10.02
C VAL A 34 -7.78 8.88 8.67
N VAL A 35 -7.19 8.34 7.61
CA VAL A 35 -7.58 8.74 6.26
C VAL A 35 -8.75 7.87 5.82
N PRO A 36 -9.85 8.47 5.33
CA PRO A 36 -10.91 7.71 4.71
C PRO A 36 -10.34 7.03 3.47
N MET A 37 -9.93 5.78 3.63
CA MET A 37 -9.47 4.92 2.56
C MET A 37 -10.65 4.73 1.62
N ARG A 38 -10.73 5.52 0.55
CA ARG A 38 -11.54 5.18 -0.62
C ARG A 38 -10.89 3.94 -1.20
N SER A 39 -11.35 2.78 -0.73
CA SER A 39 -11.09 1.48 -1.31
C SER A 39 -11.51 1.55 -2.78
N THR A 40 -10.56 1.84 -3.66
CA THR A 40 -10.66 1.40 -5.05
C THR A 40 -10.30 -0.07 -5.05
N ALA A 41 -11.15 -0.88 -4.39
CA ALA A 41 -11.21 -2.31 -4.63
C ALA A 41 -11.42 -2.46 -6.13
N ARG A 42 -10.34 -2.79 -6.83
CA ARG A 42 -10.38 -3.24 -8.21
C ARG A 42 -11.20 -4.52 -8.15
N VAL A 43 -12.48 -4.42 -8.49
CA VAL A 43 -13.34 -5.58 -8.71
C VAL A 43 -12.66 -6.36 -9.83
N ALA A 44 -11.89 -7.38 -9.45
CA ALA A 44 -11.46 -8.41 -10.37
C ALA A 44 -12.74 -9.15 -10.77
N ALA A 45 -13.39 -8.64 -11.81
CA ALA A 45 -14.47 -9.33 -12.50
C ALA A 45 -13.83 -10.57 -13.14
N SER A 46 -13.78 -11.65 -12.36
CA SER A 46 -13.76 -12.99 -12.91
C SER A 46 -15.14 -13.25 -13.51
N ARG A 47 -15.21 -13.42 -14.82
CA ARG A 47 -16.17 -14.34 -15.40
C ARG A 47 -15.60 -14.96 -16.65
N ALA A 48 -15.33 -16.25 -16.52
CA ALA A 48 -15.24 -17.19 -17.61
C ALA A 48 -16.52 -17.16 -18.45
N ALA A 49 -16.35 -17.19 -19.76
CA ALA A 49 -17.20 -17.84 -20.76
C ALA A 49 -16.33 -18.07 -21.99
#